data_AF-A0AAV9AL79-F1
#
_entry.id   AF-A0AAV9AL79-F1
#
_cell.length_a   1.000
_cell.length_b   1.000
_cell.length_c   1.000
_cell.angle_alpha   90.00
_cell.angle_beta   90.00
_cell.angle_gamma   90.00
#
_symmetry.space_group_name_H-M   'P 1'
#
loop_
_entity.id
_entity.type
_entity.pdbx_description
1 polymer ?
#
loop_
_entity_poly.entity_id
_entity_poly.type
_entity_poly.pdbx_seq_one_letter_code
_entity_poly.pdbx_strand_id
1 'polypeptide(L)'
;MVGLPYPSPTDVELMERVRHLDGLGESTAPKPTENDKICSGFEILRRCNGRGKEYYENLCMKAVNQSIGRAIRHINDYAAVLLVDSRYASNPLKNSSSHPTNKLPLWIRNRLVSSTENYGEVHREGLHDLNCLLWVFNKQKGSQAM
;
A
#
# COMPACT_ATOMS: atom_id res chain seq x y z
N MET A 1 3.81 -9.72 -6.83
CA MET A 1 4.43 -8.39 -6.98
C MET A 1 5.61 -8.32 -6.02
N VAL A 2 6.80 -8.00 -6.54
CA VAL A 2 8.03 -7.91 -5.73
C VAL A 2 8.28 -6.45 -5.42
N GLY A 3 8.44 -6.12 -4.14
CA GLY A 3 8.68 -4.76 -3.69
C GLY A 3 7.42 -3.86 -3.66
N LEU A 4 7.65 -2.58 -3.37
CA LEU A 4 6.65 -1.51 -3.45
C LEU A 4 6.99 -0.56 -4.61
N PRO A 5 6.05 -0.34 -5.56
CA PRO A 5 6.26 0.51 -6.73
C PRO A 5 6.12 1.99 -6.39
N TYR A 6 7.06 2.52 -5.60
CA TYR A 6 7.10 3.95 -5.31
C TYR A 6 7.57 4.75 -6.53
N PRO A 7 6.97 5.92 -6.80
CA PRO A 7 7.44 6.82 -7.84
C PRO A 7 8.78 7.48 -7.43
N SER A 8 9.56 7.92 -8.41
CA SER A 8 10.89 8.50 -8.12
C SER A 8 10.77 9.83 -7.38
N PRO A 9 11.50 10.04 -6.27
CA PRO A 9 11.55 11.32 -5.58
C PRO A 9 12.31 12.40 -6.36
N THR A 10 12.99 12.06 -7.44
CA THR A 10 13.67 13.04 -8.31
C THR A 10 12.71 13.83 -9.20
N ASP A 11 11.46 13.40 -9.30
CA ASP A 11 10.45 14.07 -10.12
C ASP A 11 9.99 15.39 -9.46
N VAL A 12 10.30 16.50 -10.12
CA VAL A 12 10.01 17.85 -9.64
C VAL A 12 8.50 18.10 -9.56
N GLU A 13 7.71 17.58 -10.51
CA GLU A 13 6.26 17.78 -10.50
C GLU A 13 5.63 17.05 -9.31
N LEU A 14 6.08 15.83 -9.06
CA LEU A 14 5.64 15.05 -7.92
C LEU A 14 5.99 15.74 -6.60
N MET A 15 7.24 16.20 -6.44
CA MET A 15 7.67 16.85 -5.20
C MET A 15 6.95 18.16 -4.94
N GLU A 16 6.65 18.94 -5.99
CA GLU A 16 5.89 20.17 -5.84
C GLU A 16 4.44 19.89 -5.44
N ARG A 17 3.81 18.85 -6.01
CA ARG A 17 2.48 18.40 -5.56
C ARG A 17 2.49 17.96 -4.10
N VAL A 18 3.49 17.19 -3.68
CA VAL A 18 3.64 16.76 -2.28
C VAL A 18 3.75 17.98 -1.36
N ARG A 19 4.63 18.95 -1.69
CA ARG A 19 4.81 20.19 -0.94
C ARG A 19 3.51 21.00 -0.85
N HIS A 20 2.81 21.14 -1.97
CA HIS A 20 1.54 21.86 -2.02
C HIS A 20 0.46 21.22 -1.14
N LEU A 21 0.32 19.89 -1.21
CA LEU A 21 -0.65 19.15 -0.40
C LEU A 21 -0.34 19.21 1.09
N ASP A 22 0.94 19.23 1.46
CA ASP A 22 1.38 19.37 2.84
C ASP A 22 1.12 20.79 3.36
N GLY A 23 1.41 21.82 2.55
CA GLY A 23 1.15 23.22 2.88
C GLY A 23 -0.34 23.59 3.00
N LEU A 24 -1.23 22.90 2.29
CA LEU A 24 -2.68 23.03 2.47
C LEU A 24 -3.18 22.49 3.83
N GLY A 25 -2.36 21.73 4.56
CA GLY A 25 -2.70 21.14 5.85
C GLY A 25 -2.39 22.02 7.07
N GLU A 26 -1.57 23.06 6.92
CA GLU A 26 -1.14 23.94 8.02
C GLU A 26 -1.52 25.41 7.75
N SER A 27 -2.46 25.95 8.54
CA SER A 27 -2.70 27.41 8.64
C SER A 27 -1.60 28.15 9.44
N THR A 28 -0.52 27.46 9.84
CA THR A 28 0.57 28.00 10.67
C THR A 28 1.92 27.59 10.08
N ALA A 29 2.33 28.26 9.00
CA ALA A 29 3.58 27.96 8.32
C ALA A 29 4.82 28.20 9.22
N PRO A 30 5.73 27.23 9.37
CA PRO A 30 7.09 27.52 9.77
C PRO A 30 7.80 28.25 8.63
N LYS A 31 8.37 29.41 8.94
CA LYS A 31 9.13 30.25 8.00
C LYS A 31 10.30 29.45 7.41
N PRO A 32 10.53 29.49 6.09
CA PRO A 32 11.70 28.87 5.49
C PRO A 32 12.94 29.56 6.04
N THR A 33 13.76 28.83 6.78
CA THR A 33 15.08 29.31 7.20
C THR A 33 16.01 29.22 5.98
N GLU A 34 16.61 30.34 5.64
CA GLU A 34 17.18 30.69 4.32
C GLU A 34 18.43 29.90 3.85
N ASN A 35 18.81 28.79 4.51
CA ASN A 35 20.18 28.26 4.38
C ASN A 35 20.38 26.87 3.75
N ASP A 36 19.35 26.10 3.36
CA ASP A 36 19.57 24.77 2.76
C ASP A 36 19.31 24.72 1.25
N LYS A 37 20.45 24.81 0.55
CA LYS A 37 20.68 24.56 -0.87
C LYS A 37 20.20 23.16 -1.28
N ILE A 38 19.50 23.07 -2.42
CA ILE A 38 19.11 21.83 -3.13
C ILE A 38 18.51 20.76 -2.20
N CYS A 39 17.28 20.99 -1.74
CA CYS A 39 16.53 19.97 -1.01
C CYS A 39 16.21 18.82 -1.98
N SER A 40 16.88 17.68 -1.81
CA SER A 40 16.58 16.46 -2.59
C SER A 40 15.14 16.02 -2.32
N GLY A 41 14.47 15.38 -3.28
CA GLY A 41 13.08 14.95 -3.06
C GLY A 41 12.90 13.99 -1.87
N PHE A 42 13.96 13.27 -1.49
CA PHE A 42 13.96 12.42 -0.29
C PHE A 42 13.88 13.24 1.01
N GLU A 43 14.55 14.39 1.04
CA GLU A 43 14.53 15.33 2.17
C GLU A 43 13.12 15.95 2.32
N ILE A 44 12.47 16.31 1.20
CA ILE A 44 11.10 16.81 1.17
C ILE A 44 10.14 15.77 1.76
N LEU A 45 10.17 14.53 1.25
CA LEU A 45 9.32 13.44 1.71
C LEU A 45 9.53 13.11 3.20
N ARG A 46 10.75 13.29 3.72
CA ARG A 46 11.07 13.07 5.14
C ARG A 46 10.52 14.18 6.04
N ARG A 47 10.49 15.43 5.56
CA ARG A 47 9.96 16.58 6.29
C ARG A 47 8.42 16.59 6.30
N CYS A 48 7.79 16.08 5.23
CA CYS A 48 6.35 15.96 5.17
C CYS A 48 5.84 14.90 6.16
N ASN A 49 5.08 15.33 7.17
CA ASN A 49 4.46 14.43 8.14
C ASN A 49 2.93 14.36 8.01
N GLY A 50 2.35 15.06 7.03
CA GLY A 50 0.92 15.15 6.80
C GLY A 50 0.48 14.54 5.46
N ARG A 51 -0.34 15.31 4.74
CA ARG A 51 -1.07 14.87 3.54
C ARG A 51 -0.16 14.59 2.35
N GLY A 52 0.98 15.28 2.26
CA GLY A 52 1.95 15.06 1.18
C GLY A 52 2.56 13.64 1.21
N LYS A 53 2.92 13.17 2.40
CA LYS A 53 3.43 11.81 2.61
C LYS A 53 2.37 10.75 2.31
N GLU A 54 1.14 10.99 2.78
CA GLU A 54 0.03 10.09 2.50
C GLU A 54 -0.25 9.97 1.00
N TYR A 55 -0.19 11.09 0.27
CA TYR A 55 -0.34 11.11 -1.19
C TYR A 55 0.73 10.26 -1.89
N TYR A 56 2.00 10.37 -1.49
CA TYR A 56 3.09 9.56 -2.03
C TYR A 56 2.89 8.05 -1.79
N GLU A 57 2.46 7.68 -0.59
CA GLU A 57 2.09 6.29 -0.27
C GLU A 57 0.87 5.82 -1.08
N ASN A 58 -0.12 6.68 -1.28
CA ASN A 58 -1.32 6.36 -2.06
C ASN A 58 -1.00 6.14 -3.54
N LEU A 59 0.00 6.83 -4.10
CA LEU A 59 0.49 6.56 -5.46
C LEU A 59 1.07 5.15 -5.59
N CYS A 60 1.89 4.73 -4.62
CA CYS A 60 2.39 3.36 -4.58
C CYS A 60 1.24 2.34 -4.53
N MET A 61 0.26 2.57 -3.65
CA MET A 61 -0.88 1.66 -3.50
C MET A 61 -1.81 1.64 -4.72
N LYS A 62 -1.91 2.74 -5.47
CA LYS A 62 -2.61 2.74 -6.77
C LYS A 62 -1.97 1.75 -7.73
N ALA A 63 -0.65 1.75 -7.88
CA ALA A 63 0.04 0.80 -8.77
C ALA A 63 -0.12 -0.67 -8.30
N VAL A 64 -0.11 -0.92 -6.99
CA VAL A 64 -0.42 -2.24 -6.40
C VAL A 64 -1.85 -2.67 -6.78
N ASN A 65 -2.83 -1.79 -6.55
CA ASN A 65 -4.23 -2.07 -6.84
C ASN A 65 -4.48 -2.27 -8.34
N GLN A 66 -3.73 -1.58 -9.21
CA GLN A 66 -3.78 -1.84 -10.65
C GLN A 66 -3.34 -3.26 -10.98
N SER A 67 -2.23 -3.70 -10.39
CA SER A 67 -1.70 -5.06 -10.60
C SER A 67 -2.70 -6.12 -10.13
N ILE A 68 -3.33 -5.91 -8.97
CA ILE A 68 -4.39 -6.79 -8.44
C ILE A 68 -5.60 -6.81 -9.37
N GLY A 69 -6.04 -5.65 -9.86
CA GLY A 69 -7.16 -5.54 -10.79
C GLY A 69 -6.87 -6.08 -12.20
N ARG A 70 -5.62 -6.44 -12.52
CA ARG A 70 -5.29 -7.26 -13.70
C ARG A 70 -5.42 -8.75 -13.43
N ALA A 71 -5.12 -9.18 -12.21
CA ALA A 71 -5.23 -10.57 -11.80
C ALA A 71 -6.69 -11.02 -11.64
N ILE A 72 -7.56 -10.18 -11.08
CA ILE A 72 -8.99 -10.47 -10.89
C ILE A 72 -9.80 -9.55 -11.78
N ARG A 73 -10.41 -10.09 -12.85
CA ARG A 73 -11.13 -9.29 -13.86
C ARG A 73 -12.63 -9.53 -13.89
N HIS A 74 -13.05 -10.77 -13.66
CA HIS A 74 -14.45 -11.19 -13.84
C HIS A 74 -15.06 -11.79 -12.57
N ILE A 75 -16.38 -11.99 -12.60
CA ILE A 75 -17.09 -12.78 -11.58
C ILE A 75 -16.66 -14.25 -11.69
N ASN A 76 -16.53 -14.94 -10.55
CA ASN A 76 -16.00 -16.31 -10.46
C ASN A 76 -14.58 -16.50 -11.02
N ASP A 77 -13.78 -15.42 -11.08
CA ASP A 77 -12.37 -15.50 -11.45
C ASP A 77 -11.54 -15.93 -10.23
N TYR A 78 -10.45 -16.67 -10.45
CA TYR A 78 -9.60 -17.20 -9.39
C TYR A 78 -8.19 -16.65 -9.57
N ALA A 79 -7.63 -16.06 -8.53
CA ALA A 79 -6.31 -15.47 -8.61
C ALA A 79 -5.58 -15.53 -7.27
N ALA A 80 -4.34 -16.03 -7.30
CA ALA A 80 -3.42 -15.91 -6.19
C ALA A 80 -2.57 -14.65 -6.37
N VAL A 81 -2.52 -13.79 -5.35
CA VAL A 81 -1.68 -12.59 -5.33
C VAL A 81 -0.63 -12.74 -4.25
N LEU A 82 0.64 -12.87 -4.67
CA LEU A 82 1.77 -12.90 -3.74
C LEU A 82 2.39 -11.51 -3.63
N LEU A 83 2.42 -10.94 -2.42
CA LEU A 83 3.08 -9.67 -2.12
C LEU A 83 4.41 -9.96 -1.41
N VAL A 84 5.53 -9.67 -2.08
CA VAL A 84 6.88 -9.99 -1.58
C VAL A 84 7.61 -8.71 -1.21
N ASP A 85 7.46 -8.29 0.05
CA ASP A 85 8.22 -7.19 0.65
C ASP A 85 8.17 -7.29 2.19
N SER A 86 9.28 -7.03 2.88
CA SER A 86 9.32 -7.04 4.35
C SER A 86 8.39 -5.99 4.97
N ARG A 87 8.07 -4.92 4.23
CA ARG A 87 7.13 -3.87 4.65
C ARG A 87 5.69 -4.35 4.73
N TYR A 88 5.34 -5.46 4.08
CA TYR A 88 4.03 -6.11 4.22
C TYR A 88 3.97 -7.06 5.43
N ALA A 89 5.11 -7.52 5.94
CA ALA A 89 5.18 -8.48 7.05
C ALA A 89 4.95 -7.83 8.42
N SER A 90 4.86 -6.49 8.51
CA SER A 90 4.73 -5.81 9.80
C SER A 90 3.36 -6.03 10.42
N ASN A 91 3.39 -6.21 11.74
CA ASN A 91 2.26 -6.64 12.56
C ASN A 91 1.04 -5.71 12.37
N PRO A 92 -0.16 -6.22 12.03
CA PRO A 92 -1.39 -5.41 11.86
C PRO A 92 -1.73 -4.54 13.07
N LEU A 93 -1.22 -4.90 14.25
CA LEU A 93 -1.34 -4.16 15.52
C LEU A 93 -0.62 -2.81 15.53
N LYS A 94 0.34 -2.57 14.62
CA LYS A 94 0.85 -1.21 14.34
C LYS A 94 -0.21 -0.47 13.52
N ASN A 95 -1.24 0.01 14.20
CA ASN A 95 -2.33 0.84 13.69
C ASN A 95 -1.87 2.24 13.22
N SER A 96 -0.71 2.33 12.55
CA SER A 96 -0.33 3.55 11.85
C SER A 96 -1.04 3.56 10.50
N SER A 97 -1.82 4.61 10.24
CA SER A 97 -2.51 4.85 8.96
C SER A 97 -1.56 4.76 7.74
N SER A 98 -0.26 4.95 7.96
CA SER A 98 0.79 4.85 6.94
C SER A 98 1.15 3.42 6.52
N HIS A 99 0.74 2.39 7.25
CA HIS A 99 1.18 1.03 6.95
C HIS A 99 0.64 0.55 5.59
N PRO A 100 1.44 -0.09 4.70
CA PRO A 100 0.98 -0.45 3.36
C PRO A 100 -0.23 -1.38 3.36
N THR A 101 -0.31 -2.30 4.32
CA THR A 101 -1.48 -3.17 4.49
C THR A 101 -2.71 -2.35 4.91
N ASN A 102 -2.54 -1.22 5.61
CA ASN A 102 -3.63 -0.32 5.99
C ASN A 102 -4.37 0.28 4.80
N LYS A 103 -3.68 0.44 3.67
CA LYS A 103 -4.20 1.08 2.45
C LYS A 103 -4.80 0.09 1.44
N LEU A 104 -4.73 -1.21 1.74
CA LEU A 104 -5.44 -2.22 0.95
C LEU A 104 -6.94 -2.20 1.31
N PRO A 105 -7.83 -2.56 0.38
CA PRO A 105 -9.24 -2.77 0.70
C PRO A 105 -9.42 -3.81 1.82
N LEU A 106 -10.40 -3.59 2.70
CA LEU A 106 -10.68 -4.46 3.86
C LEU A 106 -10.79 -5.95 3.49
N TRP A 107 -11.40 -6.24 2.33
CA TRP A 107 -11.55 -7.60 1.83
C TRP A 107 -10.23 -8.31 1.50
N ILE A 108 -9.18 -7.59 1.10
CA ILE A 108 -7.83 -8.15 0.91
C ILE A 108 -7.17 -8.35 2.27
N ARG A 109 -7.31 -7.36 3.15
CA ARG A 109 -6.65 -7.32 4.44
C ARG A 109 -7.09 -8.45 5.36
N ASN A 110 -8.39 -8.75 5.38
CA ASN A 110 -8.97 -9.84 6.18
C ASN A 110 -8.48 -11.22 5.75
N ARG A 111 -7.92 -11.35 4.54
CA ARG A 111 -7.41 -12.60 3.98
C ARG A 111 -5.89 -12.65 3.96
N LEU A 112 -5.21 -11.56 4.31
CA LEU A 112 -3.74 -11.49 4.26
C LEU A 112 -3.15 -12.34 5.39
N VAL A 113 -2.38 -13.36 5.01
CA VAL A 113 -1.61 -14.18 5.95
C VAL A 113 -0.22 -13.54 6.10
N SER A 114 0.09 -13.03 7.29
CA SER A 114 1.42 -12.49 7.60
C SER A 114 2.41 -13.63 7.80
N SER A 115 3.58 -13.52 7.17
CA SER A 115 4.65 -14.53 7.06
C SER A 115 4.68 -15.57 8.17
N THR A 116 4.50 -16.84 7.80
CA THR A 116 4.95 -17.98 8.58
C THR A 116 6.47 -18.12 8.46
N GLU A 117 7.09 -18.92 9.33
CA GLU A 117 8.56 -19.07 9.36
C GLU A 117 9.10 -19.79 8.11
N ASN A 118 8.24 -20.52 7.39
CA ASN A 118 8.64 -21.35 6.26
C ASN A 118 7.75 -21.14 5.03
N TYR A 119 8.34 -20.98 3.85
CA TYR A 119 7.60 -20.89 2.58
C TYR A 119 6.66 -22.08 2.36
N GLY A 120 7.11 -23.29 2.73
CA GLY A 120 6.31 -24.50 2.64
C GLY A 120 5.09 -24.51 3.55
N GLU A 121 5.09 -23.74 4.63
CA GLU A 121 3.97 -23.58 5.55
C GLU A 121 2.92 -22.61 4.99
N VAL A 122 3.34 -21.52 4.35
CA VAL A 122 2.42 -20.64 3.58
C VAL A 122 1.68 -21.44 2.50
N HIS A 123 2.41 -22.33 1.80
CA HIS A 123 1.81 -23.24 0.83
C HIS A 123 0.93 -24.29 1.51
N ARG A 124 1.31 -24.85 2.66
CA ARG A 124 0.52 -25.88 3.35
C ARG A 124 -0.76 -25.31 3.96
N GLU A 125 -0.69 -24.23 4.72
CA GLU A 125 -1.86 -23.55 5.31
C GLU A 125 -2.79 -22.99 4.22
N GLY A 126 -2.23 -22.54 3.10
CA GLY A 126 -3.02 -22.09 1.94
C GLY A 126 -3.64 -23.23 1.10
N LEU A 127 -3.24 -24.50 1.30
CA LEU A 127 -3.60 -25.63 0.42
C LEU A 127 -4.25 -26.83 1.15
N HIS A 128 -4.15 -26.93 2.48
CA HIS A 128 -4.66 -28.08 3.25
C HIS A 128 -6.17 -27.99 3.60
N ASP A 129 -6.80 -26.83 3.40
CA ASP A 129 -8.26 -26.72 3.35
C ASP A 129 -8.74 -27.24 2.00
N LEU A 130 -8.85 -28.56 1.88
CA LEU A 130 -9.28 -29.30 0.67
C LEU A 130 -10.77 -29.12 0.30
N ASN A 131 -11.48 -28.18 0.92
CA ASN A 131 -12.75 -27.60 0.43
C ASN A 131 -12.58 -26.18 -0.17
N CYS A 132 -11.37 -25.64 -0.17
CA CYS A 132 -11.01 -24.28 -0.57
C CYS A 132 -9.82 -24.33 -1.54
N LEU A 133 -10.03 -24.84 -2.74
CA LEU A 133 -9.06 -24.72 -3.84
C LEU A 133 -8.60 -23.26 -3.98
N LEU A 134 -7.29 -23.00 -3.89
CA LEU A 134 -6.61 -21.95 -4.63
C LEU A 134 -7.25 -20.54 -4.57
N TRP A 135 -6.92 -19.73 -3.56
CA TRP A 135 -7.26 -18.29 -3.42
C TRP A 135 -8.38 -17.82 -4.37
N VAL A 136 -9.59 -18.29 -4.06
CA VAL A 136 -10.78 -18.02 -4.83
C VAL A 136 -11.24 -16.60 -4.53
N PHE A 137 -10.87 -15.65 -5.38
CA PHE A 137 -11.57 -14.38 -5.40
C PHE A 137 -12.87 -14.49 -6.20
N ASN A 138 -13.85 -15.20 -5.64
CA ASN A 138 -15.21 -15.05 -6.15
C ASN A 138 -15.67 -13.62 -5.83
N LYS A 139 -15.70 -12.76 -6.85
CA LYS A 139 -16.40 -11.47 -6.81
C LYS A 139 -17.90 -11.75 -6.65
N GLN A 140 -18.31 -12.21 -5.47
CA GLN A 140 -19.71 -12.35 -5.15
C GLN A 140 -20.33 -10.96 -5.25
N LYS A 141 -21.48 -10.85 -5.93
CA LYS A 141 -22.29 -9.63 -5.90
C LYS A 141 -22.40 -9.22 -4.44
N GLY A 142 -22.04 -7.97 -4.14
CA GLY A 142 -22.04 -7.47 -2.78
C GLY A 142 -23.31 -7.91 -2.07
N SER A 143 -23.14 -8.77 -1.07
CA SER A 143 -24.17 -8.92 -0.06
C SER A 143 -24.22 -7.56 0.61
N GLN A 144 -25.27 -6.81 0.28
CA GLN A 144 -25.74 -5.68 1.07
C GLN A 144 -25.68 -6.14 2.54
N ALA A 145 -24.77 -5.55 3.31
CA ALA A 145 -24.89 -5.58 4.75
C ALA A 145 -26.16 -4.77 5.05
N MET A 146 -27.18 -5.49 5.53
CA MET A 146 -28.32 -4.88 6.21
C MET A 146 -27.87 -4.36 7.57
#